data_AF-A0AA35TXE7-F1
#
_entry.id   AF-A0AA35TXE7-F1
#
_cell.length_a   1.000
_cell.length_b   1.000
_cell.length_c   1.000
_cell.angle_alpha   90.00
_cell.angle_beta   90.00
_cell.angle_gamma   90.00
#
_symmetry.space_group_name_H-M   'P 1'
#
loop_
_entity.id
_entity.type
_entity.pdbx_description
1 polymer ?
#
loop_
_entity_poly.entity_id
_entity_poly.type
_entity_poly.pdbx_seq_one_letter_code
_entity_poly.pdbx_strand_id
1 'polypeptide(L)'
;MRKSEALFPRNHGCVHRCLSTAIEIVNAPLSQSRMVMTFLGGHMKQNCMEPGIEFGPSKLTPEDRHKYDLYYRKLKIFREQLPSNLMSKLSSHQLRELAGSLLDGTVFAIVGELEDIQKETERLLLKKRMEVVNRHKGRKVELAKRHGLELDTAESKPNTVPLVMSRQETEKAELEKKLAEEMRSTDKTLVLELDQLVADQQSTMLQCALPLFSVTNSPQEVQLQMHLLRFLQKMNAAATASTTGSQASS
;
A
#
# COMPACT_ATOMS: atom_id res chain seq x y z
N MET A 1 -32.54 63.53 14.29
CA MET A 1 -32.45 62.19 14.92
C MET A 1 -32.49 61.10 13.84
N ARG A 2 -32.35 59.81 14.23
CA ARG A 2 -32.52 58.58 13.43
C ARG A 2 -33.57 58.74 12.29
N LYS A 3 -33.41 58.16 11.10
CA LYS A 3 -32.90 56.80 10.81
C LYS A 3 -32.08 56.69 9.51
N SER A 4 -31.15 55.75 9.51
CA SER A 4 -30.57 55.10 8.33
C SER A 4 -31.29 53.76 8.10
N GLU A 5 -31.93 53.53 6.94
CA GLU A 5 -32.53 52.24 6.58
C GLU A 5 -32.78 52.16 5.04
N ALA A 6 -32.63 50.96 4.45
CA ALA A 6 -32.62 50.62 3.00
C ALA A 6 -31.36 51.08 2.23
N LEU A 7 -30.62 50.19 1.53
CA LEU A 7 -31.12 49.33 0.45
C LEU A 7 -30.57 47.87 0.45
N PHE A 8 -31.50 46.94 0.20
CA PHE A 8 -31.35 45.59 -0.40
C PHE A 8 -30.57 44.47 0.36
N PRO A 9 -30.88 43.17 0.07
CA PRO A 9 -30.72 42.11 1.07
C PRO A 9 -30.09 40.79 0.56
N ARG A 10 -30.11 39.76 1.43
CA ARG A 10 -30.03 38.31 1.12
C ARG A 10 -28.83 37.84 0.26
N ASN A 11 -27.74 37.43 0.92
CA ASN A 11 -27.00 36.23 0.46
C ASN A 11 -26.18 35.47 1.53
N HIS A 12 -26.71 35.32 2.76
CA HIS A 12 -26.20 34.31 3.70
C HIS A 12 -26.94 32.98 3.50
N GLY A 13 -26.40 32.10 2.64
CA GLY A 13 -27.17 30.94 2.16
C GLY A 13 -26.42 29.72 1.62
N CYS A 14 -25.08 29.65 1.62
CA CYS A 14 -24.36 28.40 1.28
C CYS A 14 -22.86 28.36 1.72
N VAL A 15 -22.58 28.46 3.02
CA VAL A 15 -21.29 28.01 3.60
C VAL A 15 -21.45 26.69 4.38
N HIS A 16 -22.70 26.22 4.56
CA HIS A 16 -23.01 24.95 5.22
C HIS A 16 -24.03 24.14 4.40
N ARG A 17 -23.56 23.53 3.30
CA ARG A 17 -24.30 22.50 2.57
C ARG A 17 -23.30 21.51 1.96
N CYS A 18 -23.36 20.25 2.38
CA CYS A 18 -22.60 19.11 1.84
C CYS A 18 -21.06 19.26 1.91
N LEU A 19 -20.30 18.55 2.74
CA LEU A 19 -20.54 17.20 3.30
C LEU A 19 -20.77 16.11 2.22
N SER A 20 -20.40 16.38 0.96
CA SER A 20 -20.47 15.41 -0.15
C SER A 20 -19.18 15.27 -0.99
N THR A 21 -18.10 16.00 -0.67
CA THR A 21 -16.74 15.67 -1.15
C THR A 21 -15.99 14.83 -0.10
N ALA A 22 -16.68 13.87 0.51
CA ALA A 22 -16.04 12.75 1.20
C ALA A 22 -15.49 11.70 0.21
N ILE A 23 -15.71 11.91 -1.09
CA ILE A 23 -15.23 11.07 -2.20
C ILE A 23 -13.99 11.71 -2.85
N GLU A 24 -12.97 11.94 -2.03
CA GLU A 24 -11.57 12.10 -2.49
C GLU A 24 -10.61 11.25 -1.62
N ILE A 25 -11.14 10.12 -1.14
CA ILE A 25 -10.39 8.94 -0.68
C ILE A 25 -9.87 8.13 -1.89
N VAL A 26 -10.31 8.48 -3.10
CA VAL A 26 -9.98 7.85 -4.38
C VAL A 26 -9.69 8.96 -5.41
N ASN A 27 -8.84 8.66 -6.39
CA ASN A 27 -8.25 9.54 -7.42
C ASN A 27 -7.09 10.43 -6.93
N ALA A 28 -5.89 10.41 -7.51
CA ALA A 28 -5.25 9.43 -8.39
C ALA A 28 -3.72 9.66 -8.41
N PRO A 29 -2.87 8.68 -8.77
CA PRO A 29 -3.01 7.24 -8.60
C PRO A 29 -1.89 6.66 -7.70
N LEU A 30 -2.21 5.76 -6.78
CA LEU A 30 -1.19 4.84 -6.21
C LEU A 30 -0.92 3.73 -7.23
N SER A 31 -0.22 4.08 -8.31
CA SER A 31 0.02 3.20 -9.44
C SER A 31 1.11 2.15 -9.14
N GLN A 32 0.67 0.93 -8.87
CA GLN A 32 1.44 -0.30 -9.09
C GLN A 32 2.83 -0.41 -8.42
N SER A 33 2.86 -0.46 -7.10
CA SER A 33 3.67 -1.46 -6.36
C SER A 33 3.01 -1.74 -5.02
N ARG A 34 3.01 -3.00 -4.57
CA ARG A 34 2.29 -3.40 -3.35
C ARG A 34 2.94 -4.65 -2.73
N MET A 35 3.97 -4.44 -1.91
CA MET A 35 4.71 -5.45 -1.15
C MET A 35 5.44 -4.77 0.02
N VAL A 36 4.80 -4.62 1.21
CA VAL A 36 5.23 -3.68 2.29
C VAL A 36 4.75 -4.04 3.74
N MET A 37 5.42 -4.25 4.92
CA MET A 37 6.76 -4.00 5.58
C MET A 37 7.31 -5.17 6.46
N THR A 38 8.65 -5.22 6.52
CA THR A 38 9.59 -5.62 7.60
C THR A 38 9.32 -6.83 8.50
N PHE A 39 10.39 -7.63 8.67
CA PHE A 39 10.50 -8.65 9.72
C PHE A 39 11.14 -8.07 11.00
N LEU A 40 10.46 -8.14 12.15
CA LEU A 40 11.12 -8.04 13.46
C LEU A 40 11.83 -9.38 13.75
N GLY A 41 13.07 -9.31 14.24
CA GLY A 41 13.93 -10.49 14.41
C GLY A 41 13.30 -11.62 15.23
N GLY A 42 12.88 -12.70 14.55
CA GLY A 42 11.99 -13.72 15.09
C GLY A 42 12.24 -15.13 14.57
N HIS A 43 13.50 -15.58 14.62
CA HIS A 43 13.86 -17.01 14.61
C HIS A 43 13.24 -17.90 13.50
N MET A 44 13.26 -17.46 12.23
CA MET A 44 13.12 -18.44 11.13
C MET A 44 14.22 -19.50 11.27
N LYS A 45 13.81 -20.75 11.51
CA LYS A 45 14.76 -21.86 11.67
C LYS A 45 15.48 -22.10 10.35
N GLN A 46 16.80 -22.24 10.44
CA GLN A 46 17.69 -22.37 9.30
C GLN A 46 17.64 -23.78 8.68
N ASN A 47 16.46 -24.16 8.16
CA ASN A 47 16.29 -25.29 7.24
C ASN A 47 16.55 -24.81 5.81
N CYS A 48 17.69 -24.17 5.56
CA CYS A 48 18.16 -23.88 4.21
C CYS A 48 18.51 -25.22 3.55
N MET A 49 17.69 -25.66 2.60
CA MET A 49 17.84 -26.96 1.95
C MET A 49 19.09 -27.00 1.06
N GLU A 50 19.73 -28.17 0.93
CA GLU A 50 21.06 -28.28 0.32
C GLU A 50 21.08 -27.91 -1.18
N PRO A 51 22.17 -27.27 -1.66
CA PRO A 51 22.30 -26.84 -3.06
C PRO A 51 22.66 -28.04 -3.97
N GLY A 52 21.67 -28.83 -4.39
CA GLY A 52 21.97 -30.05 -5.15
C GLY A 52 20.82 -30.81 -5.83
N ILE A 53 19.64 -30.20 -6.05
CA ILE A 53 18.56 -30.87 -6.80
C ILE A 53 18.58 -30.43 -8.27
N GLU A 54 19.20 -31.24 -9.13
CA GLU A 54 18.87 -31.23 -10.56
C GLU A 54 17.39 -31.62 -10.72
N PHE A 55 16.53 -30.67 -11.06
CA PHE A 55 15.13 -30.93 -11.45
C PHE A 55 15.02 -31.55 -12.86
N GLY A 56 15.81 -32.59 -13.12
CA GLY A 56 15.61 -33.49 -14.24
C GLY A 56 14.33 -34.31 -14.02
N PRO A 57 13.48 -34.54 -15.05
CA PRO A 57 12.16 -35.16 -14.92
C PRO A 57 12.19 -36.68 -14.62
N SER A 58 13.30 -37.19 -14.09
CA SER A 58 13.63 -38.63 -13.99
C SER A 58 13.25 -39.27 -12.65
N LYS A 59 12.79 -38.50 -11.66
CA LYS A 59 12.46 -39.01 -10.30
C LYS A 59 11.19 -38.40 -9.64
N LEU A 60 10.32 -37.74 -10.41
CA LEU A 60 9.04 -37.25 -9.87
C LEU A 60 8.04 -38.40 -9.67
N THR A 61 7.20 -38.31 -8.63
CA THR A 61 6.05 -39.22 -8.47
C THR A 61 5.00 -38.99 -9.57
N PRO A 62 4.09 -39.94 -9.83
CA PRO A 62 3.00 -39.74 -10.79
C PRO A 62 2.11 -38.52 -10.45
N GLU A 63 1.88 -38.26 -9.16
CA GLU A 63 1.10 -37.11 -8.69
C GLU A 63 1.85 -35.80 -8.92
N ASP A 64 3.13 -35.74 -8.55
CA ASP A 64 3.94 -34.52 -8.70
C ASP A 64 4.17 -34.18 -10.17
N ARG A 65 4.24 -35.20 -11.04
CA ARG A 65 4.25 -35.00 -12.49
C ARG A 65 2.94 -34.39 -12.99
N HIS A 66 1.79 -34.79 -12.45
CA HIS A 66 0.50 -34.16 -12.79
C HIS A 66 0.40 -32.72 -12.27
N LYS A 67 0.85 -32.46 -11.03
CA LYS A 67 0.97 -31.09 -10.47
C LYS A 67 1.88 -30.22 -11.34
N TYR A 68 3.03 -30.75 -11.76
CA TYR A 68 4.00 -30.09 -12.63
C TYR A 68 3.39 -29.68 -13.97
N ASP A 69 2.75 -30.62 -14.68
CA ASP A 69 2.12 -30.36 -15.98
C ASP A 69 0.97 -29.34 -15.86
N LEU A 70 0.23 -29.35 -14.74
CA LEU A 70 -0.80 -28.36 -14.43
C LEU A 70 -0.21 -26.96 -14.17
N TYR A 71 0.84 -26.85 -13.35
CA TYR A 71 1.51 -25.59 -13.05
C TYR A 71 2.19 -25.01 -14.29
N TYR A 72 2.92 -25.83 -15.05
CA TYR A 72 3.57 -25.43 -16.30
C TYR A 72 2.55 -24.94 -17.36
N ARG A 73 1.38 -25.59 -17.44
CA ARG A 73 0.28 -25.13 -18.32
C ARG A 73 -0.30 -23.78 -17.87
N LYS A 74 -0.57 -23.61 -16.57
CA LYS A 74 -1.02 -22.31 -16.03
C LYS A 74 0.03 -21.21 -16.25
N LEU A 75 1.32 -21.52 -16.10
CA LEU A 75 2.45 -20.61 -16.30
C LEU A 75 2.62 -20.16 -17.77
N LYS A 76 2.33 -21.02 -18.75
CA LYS A 76 2.27 -20.62 -20.18
C LYS A 76 1.16 -19.59 -20.42
N ILE A 77 -0.05 -19.89 -19.94
CA ILE A 77 -1.21 -18.98 -20.06
C ILE A 77 -0.94 -17.64 -19.36
N PHE A 78 -0.26 -17.65 -18.20
CA PHE A 78 0.21 -16.43 -17.53
C PHE A 78 1.17 -15.61 -18.41
N ARG A 79 2.18 -16.26 -19.02
CA ARG A 79 3.11 -15.57 -19.93
C ARG A 79 2.37 -14.94 -21.12
N GLU A 80 1.38 -15.63 -21.69
CA GLU A 80 0.56 -15.14 -22.80
C GLU A 80 -0.31 -13.92 -22.42
N GLN A 81 -0.53 -13.67 -21.13
CA GLN A 81 -1.29 -12.52 -20.60
C GLN A 81 -0.42 -11.32 -20.18
N LEU A 82 0.91 -11.40 -20.34
CA LEU A 82 1.82 -10.30 -19.97
C LEU A 82 2.04 -9.29 -21.11
N PRO A 83 2.38 -8.02 -20.78
CA PRO A 83 2.95 -7.08 -21.74
C PRO A 83 4.18 -7.65 -22.46
N SER A 84 4.32 -7.38 -23.77
CA SER A 84 5.35 -8.00 -24.63
C SER A 84 6.79 -7.74 -24.17
N ASN A 85 7.05 -6.59 -23.53
CA ASN A 85 8.33 -6.25 -22.92
C ASN A 85 8.67 -7.09 -21.67
N LEU A 86 7.68 -7.75 -21.06
CA LEU A 86 7.86 -8.70 -19.95
C LEU A 86 7.82 -10.16 -20.42
N MET A 87 7.06 -10.47 -21.49
CA MET A 87 7.01 -11.82 -22.10
C MET A 87 8.39 -12.33 -22.56
N SER A 88 9.29 -11.44 -22.96
CA SER A 88 10.65 -11.75 -23.41
C SER A 88 11.59 -12.18 -22.28
N LYS A 89 11.35 -11.69 -21.05
CA LYS A 89 12.11 -12.05 -19.84
C LYS A 89 11.77 -13.46 -19.31
N LEU A 90 10.66 -14.05 -19.76
CA LEU A 90 10.22 -15.40 -19.40
C LEU A 90 10.56 -16.42 -20.49
N SER A 91 11.70 -17.08 -20.41
CA SER A 91 12.03 -18.20 -21.29
C SER A 91 11.23 -19.46 -20.95
N SER A 92 11.11 -20.37 -21.92
CA SER A 92 10.55 -21.72 -21.69
C SER A 92 11.36 -22.56 -20.70
N HIS A 93 12.57 -22.13 -20.32
CA HIS A 93 13.39 -22.74 -19.27
C HIS A 93 12.92 -22.29 -17.89
N GLN A 94 12.86 -20.98 -17.65
CA GLN A 94 12.40 -20.40 -16.38
C GLN A 94 10.98 -20.82 -16.00
N LEU A 95 10.07 -20.97 -16.98
CA LEU A 95 8.73 -21.52 -16.72
C LEU A 95 8.75 -22.99 -16.26
N ARG A 96 9.76 -23.78 -16.65
CA ARG A 96 9.92 -25.19 -16.22
C ARG A 96 10.60 -25.32 -14.86
N GLU A 97 11.58 -24.46 -14.57
CA GLU A 97 12.20 -24.35 -13.25
C GLU A 97 11.16 -23.92 -12.21
N LEU A 98 10.40 -22.86 -12.52
CA LEU A 98 9.33 -22.35 -11.67
C LEU A 98 8.19 -23.36 -11.48
N ALA A 99 7.84 -24.16 -12.50
CA ALA A 99 6.87 -25.24 -12.34
C ALA A 99 7.37 -26.34 -11.38
N GLY A 100 8.69 -26.54 -11.25
CA GLY A 100 9.32 -27.46 -10.32
C GLY A 100 9.37 -26.92 -8.89
N SER A 101 9.77 -25.66 -8.71
CA SER A 101 9.87 -25.02 -7.38
C SER A 101 8.50 -24.75 -6.72
N LEU A 102 7.38 -24.96 -7.43
CA LEU A 102 6.03 -24.85 -6.88
C LEU A 102 5.46 -26.20 -6.37
N LEU A 103 6.16 -27.32 -6.57
CA LEU A 103 5.64 -28.67 -6.28
C LEU A 103 5.50 -28.99 -4.79
N ASP A 104 6.41 -28.48 -3.96
CA ASP A 104 6.47 -28.77 -2.52
C ASP A 104 5.43 -28.00 -1.69
N GLY A 105 4.84 -26.95 -2.26
CA GLY A 105 3.90 -26.04 -1.60
C GLY A 105 4.56 -24.92 -0.78
N THR A 106 5.86 -25.01 -0.49
CA THR A 106 6.61 -24.05 0.35
C THR A 106 6.49 -22.63 -0.19
N VAL A 107 6.59 -22.46 -1.50
CA VAL A 107 6.44 -21.15 -2.17
C VAL A 107 5.05 -20.56 -1.96
N PHE A 108 3.98 -21.37 -2.00
CA PHE A 108 2.61 -20.87 -1.80
C PHE A 108 2.35 -20.47 -0.34
N ALA A 109 2.95 -21.17 0.62
CA ALA A 109 2.93 -20.77 2.03
C ALA A 109 3.66 -19.44 2.24
N ILE A 110 4.91 -19.32 1.75
CA ILE A 110 5.73 -18.11 1.92
C ILE A 110 5.11 -16.90 1.21
N VAL A 111 4.55 -17.06 0.00
CA VAL A 111 3.83 -15.96 -0.68
C VAL A 111 2.57 -15.53 0.10
N GLY A 112 1.92 -16.45 0.82
CA GLY A 112 0.82 -16.12 1.74
C GLY A 112 1.29 -15.38 2.98
N GLU A 113 2.32 -15.87 3.66
CA GLU A 113 2.93 -15.22 4.84
C GLU A 113 3.41 -13.79 4.52
N LEU A 114 4.08 -13.60 3.38
CA LEU A 114 4.51 -12.28 2.92
C LEU A 114 3.33 -11.36 2.55
N GLU A 115 2.22 -11.90 2.07
CA GLU A 115 0.98 -11.13 1.82
C GLU A 115 0.31 -10.67 3.13
N ASP A 116 0.37 -11.46 4.20
CA ASP A 116 -0.20 -11.10 5.51
C ASP A 116 0.71 -10.16 6.31
N ILE A 117 2.04 -10.36 6.27
CA ILE A 117 3.04 -9.37 6.71
C ILE A 117 2.80 -8.02 6.03
N GLN A 118 2.51 -8.06 4.73
CA GLN A 118 2.11 -6.87 3.98
C GLN A 118 0.78 -6.28 4.49
N LYS A 119 -0.24 -7.13 4.62
CA LYS A 119 -1.56 -6.84 5.22
C LYS A 119 -1.46 -5.93 6.45
N GLU A 120 -0.72 -6.43 7.43
CA GLU A 120 -0.60 -5.83 8.76
C GLU A 120 0.19 -4.52 8.73
N THR A 121 1.21 -4.41 7.88
CA THR A 121 1.95 -3.17 7.73
C THR A 121 1.13 -2.06 7.09
N GLU A 122 0.46 -2.32 5.96
CA GLU A 122 -0.25 -1.24 5.26
C GLU A 122 -1.25 -0.56 6.21
N ARG A 123 -1.83 -1.35 7.12
CA ARG A 123 -2.65 -0.91 8.26
C ARG A 123 -1.86 -0.07 9.29
N LEU A 124 -0.66 -0.47 9.69
CA LEU A 124 0.21 0.28 10.62
C LEU A 124 0.71 1.62 10.04
N LEU A 125 1.17 1.64 8.79
CA LEU A 125 1.63 2.86 8.10
C LEU A 125 0.46 3.83 7.87
N LEU A 126 -0.71 3.32 7.46
CA LEU A 126 -1.94 4.11 7.36
C LEU A 126 -2.36 4.70 8.72
N LYS A 127 -2.26 3.92 9.81
CA LYS A 127 -2.52 4.41 11.19
C LYS A 127 -1.57 5.55 11.56
N LYS A 128 -0.25 5.36 11.35
CA LYS A 128 0.79 6.36 11.59
C LYS A 128 0.52 7.66 10.82
N ARG A 129 0.11 7.57 9.55
CA ARG A 129 -0.33 8.75 8.76
C ARG A 129 -1.59 9.40 9.33
N MET A 130 -2.59 8.60 9.70
CA MET A 130 -3.87 9.08 10.25
C MET A 130 -3.69 9.80 11.60
N GLU A 131 -2.74 9.37 12.43
CA GLU A 131 -2.37 10.05 13.68
C GLU A 131 -1.80 11.45 13.42
N VAL A 132 -1.00 11.64 12.37
CA VAL A 132 -0.54 12.98 11.94
C VAL A 132 -1.71 13.82 11.43
N VAL A 133 -2.54 13.27 10.54
CA VAL A 133 -3.75 13.96 10.01
C VAL A 133 -4.69 14.41 11.14
N ASN A 134 -4.91 13.59 12.16
CA ASN A 134 -5.78 13.93 13.28
C ASN A 134 -5.15 14.93 14.25
N ARG A 135 -3.82 14.85 14.51
CA ARG A 135 -3.06 15.90 15.21
C ARG A 135 -3.14 17.24 14.48
N HIS A 136 -3.10 17.24 13.16
CA HIS A 136 -3.22 18.44 12.32
C HIS A 136 -4.61 19.07 12.41
N LYS A 137 -5.68 18.26 12.36
CA LYS A 137 -7.06 18.73 12.61
C LYS A 137 -7.18 19.38 13.99
N GLY A 138 -6.66 18.72 15.04
CA GLY A 138 -6.67 19.24 16.41
C GLY A 138 -6.02 20.63 16.50
N ARG A 139 -4.79 20.78 16.01
CA ARG A 139 -4.05 22.06 15.99
C ARG A 139 -4.79 23.18 15.23
N LYS A 140 -5.48 22.85 14.13
CA LYS A 140 -6.31 23.84 13.40
C LYS A 140 -7.56 24.27 14.17
N VAL A 141 -8.23 23.34 14.85
CA VAL A 141 -9.40 23.65 15.70
C VAL A 141 -8.99 24.47 16.93
N GLU A 142 -7.86 24.14 17.55
CA GLU A 142 -7.29 24.89 18.67
C GLU A 142 -6.93 26.33 18.29
N LEU A 143 -6.26 26.51 17.14
CA LEU A 143 -5.95 27.83 16.59
C LEU A 143 -7.23 28.65 16.35
N ALA A 144 -8.21 28.07 15.63
CA ALA A 144 -9.47 28.74 15.32
C ALA A 144 -10.26 29.13 16.60
N LYS A 145 -10.26 28.28 17.63
CA LYS A 145 -10.88 28.59 18.92
C LYS A 145 -10.19 29.78 19.61
N ARG A 146 -8.86 29.82 19.62
CA ARG A 146 -8.12 30.96 20.18
C ARG A 146 -8.36 32.24 19.38
N HIS A 147 -8.35 32.17 18.06
CA HIS A 147 -8.61 33.32 17.19
C HIS A 147 -10.00 33.94 17.42
N GLY A 148 -11.03 33.11 17.64
CA GLY A 148 -12.35 33.59 18.05
C GLY A 148 -12.31 34.39 19.36
N LEU A 149 -11.76 33.80 20.43
CA LEU A 149 -11.68 34.45 21.75
C LEU A 149 -10.84 35.76 21.75
N GLU A 150 -9.80 35.82 20.92
CA GLU A 150 -9.01 37.03 20.69
C GLU A 150 -9.83 38.13 19.99
N LEU A 151 -10.71 37.78 19.03
CA LEU A 151 -11.61 38.71 18.36
C LEU A 151 -12.73 39.19 19.28
N ASP A 152 -13.40 38.27 20.00
CA ASP A 152 -14.44 38.58 20.99
C ASP A 152 -13.94 39.61 22.04
N THR A 153 -12.68 39.47 22.45
CA THR A 153 -12.01 40.41 23.37
C THR A 153 -11.69 41.75 22.69
N ALA A 154 -11.32 41.73 21.40
CA ALA A 154 -10.94 42.90 20.63
C ALA A 154 -12.14 43.77 20.16
N GLU A 155 -13.36 43.23 20.08
CA GLU A 155 -14.57 44.02 19.75
C GLU A 155 -14.77 45.22 20.68
N SER A 156 -14.29 45.12 21.93
CA SER A 156 -14.27 46.20 22.92
C SER A 156 -13.45 47.44 22.50
N LYS A 157 -12.61 47.33 21.45
CA LYS A 157 -11.66 48.36 20.98
C LYS A 157 -11.64 48.41 19.45
N PRO A 158 -12.51 49.22 18.80
CA PRO A 158 -12.69 49.20 17.34
C PRO A 158 -11.42 49.32 16.49
N ASN A 159 -10.46 50.17 16.89
CA ASN A 159 -9.20 50.36 16.15
C ASN A 159 -8.21 49.19 16.28
N THR A 160 -8.47 48.20 17.15
CA THR A 160 -7.59 47.05 17.39
C THR A 160 -7.95 45.85 16.52
N VAL A 161 -9.22 45.69 16.13
CA VAL A 161 -9.71 44.51 15.38
C VAL A 161 -8.95 44.24 14.06
N PRO A 162 -8.66 45.23 13.19
CA PRO A 162 -7.96 44.96 11.93
C PRO A 162 -6.51 44.45 12.13
N LEU A 163 -5.84 44.92 13.17
CA LEU A 163 -4.48 44.48 13.53
C LEU A 163 -4.49 43.04 14.08
N VAL A 164 -5.54 42.67 14.83
CA VAL A 164 -5.74 41.29 15.30
C VAL A 164 -6.00 40.36 14.12
N MET A 165 -6.94 40.69 13.22
CA MET A 165 -7.22 39.86 12.04
C MET A 165 -5.98 39.63 11.17
N SER A 166 -5.21 40.68 10.87
CA SER A 166 -3.98 40.55 10.07
C SER A 166 -2.93 39.64 10.74
N ARG A 167 -2.81 39.69 12.07
CA ARG A 167 -1.94 38.78 12.84
C ARG A 167 -2.46 37.33 12.85
N GLN A 168 -3.77 37.14 12.86
CA GLN A 168 -4.38 35.81 12.83
C GLN A 168 -4.23 35.14 11.46
N GLU A 169 -4.30 35.91 10.37
CA GLU A 169 -4.03 35.43 9.01
C GLU A 169 -2.58 34.96 8.84
N THR A 170 -1.60 35.73 9.32
CA THR A 170 -0.17 35.33 9.24
C THR A 170 0.12 34.11 10.12
N GLU A 171 -0.42 34.06 11.34
CA GLU A 171 -0.27 32.89 12.23
C GLU A 171 -0.91 31.63 11.64
N LYS A 172 -2.09 31.75 11.01
CA LYS A 172 -2.74 30.66 10.29
C LYS A 172 -1.89 30.18 9.11
N ALA A 173 -1.40 31.09 8.28
CA ALA A 173 -0.54 30.74 7.13
C ALA A 173 0.76 30.06 7.58
N GLU A 174 1.37 30.53 8.67
CA GLU A 174 2.53 29.88 9.30
C GLU A 174 2.20 28.48 9.82
N LEU A 175 1.06 28.29 10.49
CA LEU A 175 0.65 26.97 10.95
C LEU A 175 0.41 26.05 9.75
N GLU A 176 -0.29 26.49 8.71
CA GLU A 176 -0.58 25.67 7.53
C GLU A 176 0.69 25.28 6.76
N LYS A 177 1.69 26.18 6.68
CA LYS A 177 3.04 25.84 6.19
C LYS A 177 3.71 24.76 7.04
N LYS A 178 3.77 24.95 8.37
CA LYS A 178 4.41 24.00 9.31
C LYS A 178 3.74 22.62 9.28
N LEU A 179 2.41 22.56 9.17
CA LEU A 179 1.65 21.32 9.02
C LEU A 179 1.94 20.65 7.65
N ALA A 180 2.01 21.40 6.55
CA ALA A 180 2.36 20.86 5.24
C ALA A 180 3.81 20.30 5.21
N GLU A 181 4.73 20.93 5.93
CA GLU A 181 6.12 20.45 6.08
C GLU A 181 6.19 19.17 6.94
N GLU A 182 5.46 19.11 8.06
CA GLU A 182 5.32 17.91 8.90
C GLU A 182 4.70 16.74 8.12
N MET A 183 3.68 17.00 7.29
CA MET A 183 3.04 15.98 6.45
C MET A 183 3.99 15.47 5.36
N ARG A 184 4.68 16.36 4.62
CA ARG A 184 5.67 15.94 3.60
C ARG A 184 6.82 15.14 4.21
N SER A 185 7.27 15.50 5.40
CA SER A 185 8.31 14.74 6.12
C SER A 185 7.80 13.35 6.51
N THR A 186 6.58 13.27 7.06
CA THR A 186 5.92 12.01 7.40
C THR A 186 5.74 11.12 6.18
N ASP A 187 5.16 11.64 5.10
CA ASP A 187 4.91 10.88 3.87
C ASP A 187 6.21 10.40 3.21
N LYS A 188 7.31 11.19 3.27
CA LYS A 188 8.63 10.75 2.84
C LYS A 188 9.16 9.58 3.69
N THR A 189 9.05 9.67 5.02
CA THR A 189 9.48 8.58 5.92
C THR A 189 8.64 7.31 5.68
N LEU A 190 7.32 7.46 5.47
CA LEU A 190 6.46 6.34 5.11
C LEU A 190 6.87 5.72 3.76
N VAL A 191 7.23 6.51 2.75
CA VAL A 191 7.72 5.97 1.46
C VAL A 191 9.06 5.24 1.61
N LEU A 192 10.01 5.73 2.41
CA LEU A 192 11.27 5.02 2.66
C LEU A 192 11.05 3.71 3.44
N GLU A 193 10.08 3.69 4.34
CA GLU A 193 9.58 2.48 5.01
C GLU A 193 8.94 1.50 4.01
N LEU A 194 8.12 1.99 3.07
CA LEU A 194 7.56 1.20 1.95
C LEU A 194 8.66 0.67 0.99
N ASP A 195 9.71 1.43 0.71
CA ASP A 195 10.78 1.01 -0.22
C ASP A 195 11.68 -0.08 0.40
N GLN A 196 12.04 0.06 1.69
CA GLN A 196 13.02 -0.81 2.36
C GLN A 196 12.70 -2.30 2.16
N LEU A 197 11.46 -2.72 2.42
CA LEU A 197 11.14 -4.13 2.33
C LEU A 197 10.76 -4.63 0.94
N VAL A 198 10.59 -3.77 -0.06
CA VAL A 198 10.51 -4.31 -1.43
C VAL A 198 11.82 -5.07 -1.67
N ALA A 199 12.94 -4.55 -1.15
CA ALA A 199 14.19 -5.30 -1.04
C ALA A 199 14.16 -6.46 -0.03
N ASP A 200 13.58 -6.32 1.18
CA ASP A 200 13.50 -7.45 2.14
C ASP A 200 12.70 -8.64 1.56
N GLN A 201 11.52 -8.41 0.97
CA GLN A 201 10.67 -9.43 0.36
C GLN A 201 11.30 -9.99 -0.92
N GLN A 202 11.92 -9.17 -1.78
CA GLN A 202 12.74 -9.67 -2.88
C GLN A 202 13.89 -10.56 -2.37
N SER A 203 14.51 -10.20 -1.24
CA SER A 203 15.57 -10.99 -0.60
C SER A 203 15.01 -12.32 -0.08
N THR A 204 13.89 -12.34 0.64
CA THR A 204 13.22 -13.58 1.06
C THR A 204 12.90 -14.48 -0.14
N MET A 205 12.24 -13.96 -1.18
CA MET A 205 11.91 -14.76 -2.37
C MET A 205 13.16 -15.31 -3.09
N LEU A 206 14.27 -14.56 -3.07
CA LEU A 206 15.57 -15.00 -3.60
C LEU A 206 16.21 -16.10 -2.72
N GLN A 207 16.15 -16.00 -1.39
CA GLN A 207 16.64 -17.05 -0.47
C GLN A 207 15.79 -18.34 -0.57
N CYS A 208 14.51 -18.22 -0.91
CA CYS A 208 13.63 -19.35 -1.25
C CYS A 208 13.91 -19.96 -2.63
N ALA A 209 15.05 -19.61 -3.26
CA ALA A 209 15.52 -20.12 -4.55
C ALA A 209 14.52 -20.01 -5.71
N LEU A 210 13.56 -19.05 -5.67
CA LEU A 210 12.63 -18.90 -6.78
C LEU A 210 13.34 -18.33 -8.02
N PRO A 211 13.29 -19.02 -9.17
CA PRO A 211 13.73 -18.42 -10.43
C PRO A 211 12.87 -17.17 -10.72
N LEU A 212 13.50 -16.16 -11.33
CA LEU A 212 12.94 -14.84 -11.68
C LEU A 212 12.84 -13.82 -10.52
N PHE A 213 13.16 -14.19 -9.28
CA PHE A 213 13.30 -13.22 -8.19
C PHE A 213 14.75 -12.78 -7.99
N SER A 214 14.90 -11.50 -7.70
CA SER A 214 16.15 -10.81 -7.42
C SER A 214 15.84 -9.50 -6.70
N VAL A 215 16.78 -9.01 -5.89
CA VAL A 215 16.70 -7.65 -5.34
C VAL A 215 16.97 -6.67 -6.49
N THR A 216 15.96 -5.90 -6.90
CA THR A 216 16.02 -5.06 -8.10
C THR A 216 15.10 -3.84 -7.99
N ASN A 217 15.66 -2.69 -8.33
CA ASN A 217 14.95 -1.41 -8.46
C ASN A 217 14.51 -1.13 -9.90
N SER A 218 14.69 -2.09 -10.82
CA SER A 218 14.27 -1.95 -12.22
C SER A 218 12.74 -2.00 -12.32
N PRO A 219 12.05 -0.94 -12.79
CA PRO A 219 10.58 -0.92 -12.80
C PRO A 219 9.95 -2.06 -13.61
N GLN A 220 10.64 -2.54 -14.65
CA GLN A 220 10.19 -3.67 -15.47
C GLN A 220 10.27 -5.00 -14.72
N GLU A 221 11.26 -5.18 -13.86
CA GLU A 221 11.50 -6.42 -13.13
C GLU A 221 10.64 -6.47 -11.86
N VAL A 222 10.51 -5.34 -11.16
CA VAL A 222 9.49 -5.16 -10.10
C VAL A 222 8.09 -5.42 -10.66
N GLN A 223 7.75 -4.89 -11.85
CA GLN A 223 6.47 -5.21 -12.52
C GLN A 223 6.33 -6.71 -12.81
N LEU A 224 7.37 -7.38 -13.32
CA LEU A 224 7.32 -8.82 -13.60
C LEU A 224 7.08 -9.64 -12.32
N GLN A 225 7.84 -9.35 -11.26
CA GLN A 225 7.68 -9.97 -9.94
C GLN A 225 6.27 -9.74 -9.38
N MET A 226 5.77 -8.50 -9.43
CA MET A 226 4.41 -8.14 -9.01
C MET A 226 3.30 -8.86 -9.79
N HIS A 227 3.48 -9.13 -11.09
CA HIS A 227 2.52 -9.92 -11.86
C HIS A 227 2.60 -11.41 -11.49
N LEU A 228 3.80 -11.94 -11.28
CA LEU A 228 4.03 -13.33 -10.89
C LEU A 228 3.45 -13.62 -9.49
N LEU A 229 3.69 -12.78 -8.49
CA LEU A 229 3.13 -12.91 -7.14
C LEU A 229 1.59 -12.98 -7.17
N ARG A 230 0.94 -12.05 -7.89
CA ARG A 230 -0.52 -12.03 -8.09
C ARG A 230 -1.06 -13.29 -8.77
N PHE A 231 -0.26 -13.90 -9.63
CA PHE A 231 -0.61 -15.16 -10.28
C PHE A 231 -0.46 -16.36 -9.32
N LEU A 232 0.61 -16.40 -8.51
CA LEU A 232 0.79 -17.42 -7.46
C LEU A 232 -0.31 -17.35 -6.39
N GLN A 233 -0.68 -16.14 -5.95
CA GLN A 233 -1.82 -15.90 -5.05
C GLN A 233 -3.13 -16.45 -5.63
N LYS A 234 -3.43 -16.16 -6.91
CA LYS A 234 -4.60 -16.72 -7.62
C LYS A 234 -4.54 -18.25 -7.75
N MET A 235 -3.36 -18.84 -7.95
CA MET A 235 -3.20 -20.29 -7.99
C MET A 235 -3.50 -20.93 -6.63
N ASN A 236 -3.01 -20.34 -5.53
CA ASN A 236 -3.24 -20.81 -4.17
C ASN A 236 -4.72 -20.71 -3.80
N ALA A 237 -5.34 -19.53 -4.00
CA ALA A 237 -6.77 -19.32 -3.74
C ALA A 237 -7.68 -20.25 -4.54
N ALA A 238 -7.32 -20.60 -5.78
CA ALA A 238 -8.06 -21.58 -6.58
C ALA A 238 -7.92 -23.02 -6.06
N ALA A 239 -6.82 -23.36 -5.38
CA ALA A 239 -6.60 -24.68 -4.78
C ALA A 239 -7.29 -24.84 -3.41
N THR A 240 -7.34 -23.79 -2.59
CA THR A 240 -8.06 -23.81 -1.30
C THR A 240 -9.58 -23.82 -1.50
N ALA A 241 -10.08 -23.10 -2.52
CA ALA A 241 -11.51 -23.08 -2.87
C ALA A 241 -12.06 -24.45 -3.31
N SER A 242 -11.25 -25.32 -3.94
CA SER A 242 -11.68 -26.67 -4.29
C SER A 242 -11.80 -27.63 -3.11
N THR A 243 -11.16 -27.34 -1.96
CA THR A 243 -11.11 -28.24 -0.80
C THR A 243 -12.26 -28.00 0.18
N THR A 244 -12.69 -26.74 0.34
CA THR A 244 -13.76 -26.36 1.28
C THR A 244 -15.16 -26.81 0.85
N GLY A 245 -15.37 -27.13 -0.44
CA GLY A 245 -16.65 -27.59 -0.98
C GLY A 245 -17.08 -29.01 -0.57
N SER A 246 -16.23 -29.79 0.12
CA SER A 246 -16.46 -31.22 0.37
C SER A 246 -16.74 -31.59 1.85
N GLN A 247 -16.86 -30.63 2.76
CA GLN A 247 -17.11 -30.87 4.20
C GLN A 247 -18.38 -30.18 4.73
N ALA A 248 -19.44 -30.14 3.92
CA ALA A 248 -20.75 -29.60 4.29
C ALA A 248 -21.91 -30.56 3.94
N SER A 249 -21.70 -31.87 4.13
CA SER A 249 -22.70 -32.92 3.85
C SER A 249 -22.42 -34.23 4.63
N SER A 250 -22.48 -34.16 5.95
CA SER A 250 -22.63 -35.31 6.88
C SER A 250 -23.13 -34.78 8.23
#